data_AF-G2G630-F1
#
_entry.id   AF-G2G630-F1
#
_cell.length_a   1.000
_cell.length_b   1.000
_cell.length_c   1.000
_cell.angle_alpha   90.00
_cell.angle_beta   90.00
_cell.angle_gamma   90.00
#
_symmetry.space_group_name_H-M   'P 1'
#
loop_
_entity.id
_entity.type
_entity.pdbx_description
1 polymer ?
#
loop_
_entity_poly.entity_id
_entity_poly.type
_entity_poly.pdbx_seq_one_letter_code
_entity_poly.pdbx_strand_id
1 'polypeptide(L)'
;MCMYAPGGCCGCDVLLACFDPAHRIALIRRDAPGGGRRLDLPATRRRADEPYRQAADRLAGAMAPAGALRFGKVTGRIPAVAPGNSAQQRAERRLFTTHAAARGDLHAPGDGAQLVWLLHGDAAAQMTHLAIADLDLFLQGYAEGWIPDGWITLG
;
A
#
# COMPACT_ATOMS: atom_id res chain seq x y z
N MET A 1 -24.83 -2.38 -23.39
CA MET A 1 -24.97 -2.72 -21.96
C MET A 1 -23.57 -2.85 -21.37
N CYS A 2 -23.06 -1.80 -20.73
CA CYS A 2 -21.77 -1.84 -20.05
C CYS A 2 -22.00 -2.35 -18.63
N MET A 3 -21.55 -3.56 -18.36
CA MET A 3 -21.62 -4.18 -17.03
C MET A 3 -20.47 -3.60 -16.20
N TYR A 4 -20.81 -2.89 -15.13
CA TYR A 4 -19.86 -2.29 -14.19
C TYR A 4 -19.02 -3.39 -13.52
N ALA A 5 -17.72 -3.42 -13.77
CA ALA A 5 -16.79 -4.14 -12.92
C ALA A 5 -16.68 -3.40 -11.58
N PRO A 6 -16.77 -4.10 -10.43
CA PRO A 6 -16.67 -3.44 -9.13
C PRO A 6 -15.29 -2.80 -8.98
N GLY A 7 -15.27 -1.52 -8.62
CA GLY A 7 -14.07 -0.73 -8.40
C GLY A 7 -13.27 -1.24 -7.20
N GLY A 8 -12.50 -2.30 -7.41
CA GLY A 8 -11.27 -2.55 -6.68
C GLY A 8 -10.16 -1.67 -7.25
N CYS A 9 -9.07 -1.49 -6.51
CA CYS A 9 -7.87 -0.73 -6.88
C CYS A 9 -7.13 -1.26 -8.14
N CYS A 10 -7.82 -1.42 -9.27
CA CYS A 10 -7.33 -2.05 -10.51
C CYS A 10 -6.34 -1.18 -11.31
N GLY A 11 -5.78 -0.12 -10.71
CA GLY A 11 -4.86 0.79 -11.41
C GLY A 11 -3.70 1.31 -10.58
N CYS A 12 -3.49 0.81 -9.35
CA CYS A 12 -2.32 1.18 -8.56
C CYS A 12 -1.28 0.07 -8.58
N ASP A 13 -0.04 0.43 -8.92
CA ASP A 13 1.06 -0.51 -9.09
C ASP A 13 2.07 -0.42 -7.93
N VAL A 14 1.92 0.60 -7.08
CA VAL A 14 2.77 0.84 -5.91
C VAL A 14 1.89 1.04 -4.68
N LEU A 15 2.17 0.26 -3.65
CA LEU A 15 1.58 0.36 -2.32
C LEU A 15 2.68 0.67 -1.31
N LEU A 16 2.31 1.36 -0.23
CA LEU A 16 3.22 1.74 0.85
C LEU A 16 2.65 1.26 2.19
N ALA A 17 3.37 0.39 2.89
CA ALA A 17 3.11 0.05 4.28
C ALA A 17 3.98 0.93 5.17
N CYS A 18 3.38 1.97 5.76
CA CYS A 18 4.09 2.88 6.65
C CYS A 18 3.87 2.47 8.11
N PHE A 19 4.96 2.19 8.81
CA PHE A 19 4.98 1.82 10.22
C PHE A 19 5.40 3.01 11.08
N ASP A 20 4.83 3.13 12.27
CA ASP A 20 5.33 4.03 13.31
C ASP A 20 6.25 3.30 14.30
N PRO A 21 6.82 4.00 15.31
CA PRO A 21 7.66 3.36 16.34
C PRO A 21 6.92 2.36 17.24
N ALA A 22 5.58 2.32 17.20
CA ALA A 22 4.74 1.39 17.93
C ALA A 22 4.20 0.26 17.03
N HIS A 23 4.80 0.05 15.86
CA HIS A 23 4.43 -0.96 14.85
C HIS A 23 2.97 -0.87 14.37
N ARG A 24 2.38 0.33 14.40
CA ARG A 24 1.08 0.60 13.77
C ARG A 24 1.28 0.95 12.31
N ILE A 25 0.32 0.56 11.49
CA ILE A 25 0.31 0.74 10.04
C ILE A 25 -0.60 1.92 9.69
N ALA A 26 -0.11 2.81 8.84
CA ALA A 26 -0.89 3.91 8.30
C ALA A 26 -1.78 3.42 7.15
N LEU A 27 -3.10 3.58 7.32
CA LEU A 27 -4.10 3.36 6.28
C LEU A 27 -4.76 4.68 5.90
N ILE A 28 -5.23 4.76 4.67
CA ILE A 28 -6.00 5.89 4.15
C ILE A 28 -7.47 5.54 4.23
N ARG A 29 -8.22 6.43 4.88
CA ARG A 29 -9.67 6.52 4.73
C ARG A 29 -9.99 7.52 3.62
N ARG A 30 -10.67 7.07 2.58
CA ARG A 30 -11.25 7.93 1.55
C ARG A 30 -12.76 8.02 1.77
N ASP A 31 -13.31 9.22 1.64
CA ASP A 31 -14.76 9.39 1.58
C ASP A 31 -15.25 8.92 0.20
N ALA A 32 -15.76 7.70 0.14
CA ALA A 32 -16.36 7.17 -1.07
C ALA A 32 -17.81 7.69 -1.22
N PRO A 33 -18.21 8.20 -2.40
CA PRO A 33 -19.61 8.51 -2.66
C PRO A 33 -20.42 7.21 -2.62
N GLY A 34 -21.17 6.99 -1.55
CA GLY A 34 -21.87 5.74 -1.27
C GLY A 34 -21.74 5.23 0.17
N GLY A 35 -21.01 5.93 1.05
CA GLY A 35 -21.02 5.66 2.51
C GLY A 35 -20.18 4.46 2.97
N GLY A 36 -19.49 3.78 2.05
CA GLY A 36 -18.53 2.73 2.39
C GLY A 36 -17.21 3.34 2.91
N ARG A 37 -17.01 3.36 4.24
CA ARG A 37 -15.73 3.69 4.86
C ARG A 37 -14.75 2.52 4.71
N ARG A 38 -14.00 2.49 3.62
CA ARG A 38 -12.89 1.53 3.44
C ARG A 38 -11.57 2.16 3.85
N LEU A 39 -10.71 1.35 4.45
CA LEU A 39 -9.35 1.71 4.78
C LEU A 39 -8.42 0.94 3.85
N ASP A 40 -7.58 1.68 3.13
CA ASP A 40 -6.66 1.13 2.13
C ASP A 40 -5.23 1.50 2.48
N LEU A 41 -4.26 0.72 2.00
CA LEU A 41 -2.87 1.17 2.01
C LEU A 41 -2.73 2.41 1.12
N PRO A 42 -1.86 3.35 1.51
CA PRO A 42 -1.38 4.36 0.58
C PRO A 42 -0.88 3.74 -0.70
N ALA A 43 -1.46 4.18 -1.81
CA ALA A 43 -1.19 3.61 -3.12
C ALA A 43 -1.14 4.69 -4.19
N THR A 44 -0.27 4.50 -5.18
CA THR A 44 -0.16 5.36 -6.34
C THR A 44 0.04 4.54 -7.60
N ARG A 45 -0.30 5.15 -8.74
CA ARG A 45 0.06 4.63 -10.04
C ARG A 45 1.43 5.18 -10.44
N ARG A 46 2.21 4.32 -11.06
CA ARG A 46 3.47 4.68 -11.69
C ARG A 46 3.18 5.50 -12.96
N ARG A 47 3.96 6.56 -13.22
CA ARG A 47 3.95 7.25 -14.51
C ARG A 47 4.60 6.35 -15.57
N ALA A 48 4.38 6.65 -16.86
CA ALA A 48 5.12 5.99 -17.93
C ALA A 48 6.63 6.11 -17.66
N ASP A 49 7.36 5.00 -17.77
CA ASP A 49 8.81 4.90 -17.56
C ASP A 49 9.36 5.28 -16.17
N GLU A 50 8.53 5.66 -15.20
CA GLU A 50 8.94 5.94 -13.81
C GLU A 50 9.28 4.62 -13.11
N PRO A 51 10.45 4.38 -12.49
CA PRO A 51 10.68 3.16 -11.72
C PRO A 51 9.74 3.06 -10.52
N TYR A 52 9.37 1.85 -10.11
CA TYR A 52 8.51 1.63 -8.94
C TYR A 52 9.02 2.33 -7.67
N ARG A 53 10.35 2.34 -7.48
CA ARG A 53 10.95 3.03 -6.33
C ARG A 53 10.71 4.54 -6.38
N GLN A 54 10.88 5.16 -7.55
CA GLN A 54 10.62 6.59 -7.73
C GLN A 54 9.14 6.94 -7.48
N ALA A 55 8.22 6.08 -7.93
CA ALA A 55 6.79 6.24 -7.63
C ALA A 55 6.51 6.11 -6.12
N ALA A 56 7.20 5.21 -5.41
CA ALA A 56 7.10 5.08 -3.96
C ALA A 56 7.68 6.30 -3.23
N ASP A 57 8.82 6.84 -3.67
CA ASP A 57 9.41 8.06 -3.12
C ASP A 57 8.48 9.27 -3.33
N ARG A 58 7.84 9.38 -4.50
CA ARG A 58 6.83 10.41 -4.78
C ARG A 58 5.60 10.28 -3.88
N LEU A 59 5.12 9.06 -3.66
CA LEU A 59 4.01 8.79 -2.73
C LEU A 59 4.41 9.15 -1.29
N ALA A 60 5.61 8.77 -0.84
CA ALA A 60 6.12 9.11 0.47
C ALA A 60 6.28 10.64 0.66
N GLY A 61 6.79 11.35 -0.35
CA GLY A 61 6.89 12.81 -0.33
C GLY A 61 5.54 13.53 -0.34
N ALA A 62 4.50 12.89 -0.88
CA ALA A 62 3.11 13.37 -0.79
C ALA A 62 2.41 12.99 0.52
N MET A 63 3.10 12.30 1.42
CA MET A 63 2.59 11.93 2.75
C MET A 63 3.34 12.62 3.87
N ALA A 64 4.62 12.97 3.67
CA ALA A 64 5.46 13.48 4.73
C ALA A 64 6.54 14.40 4.16
N PRO A 65 7.06 15.35 4.96
CA PRO A 65 8.22 16.12 4.56
C PRO A 65 9.45 15.23 4.34
N ALA A 66 10.42 15.73 3.58
CA ALA A 66 11.64 14.99 3.29
C ALA A 66 12.35 14.54 4.58
N GLY A 67 12.71 13.26 4.66
CA GLY A 67 13.40 12.67 5.80
C GLY A 67 12.48 12.18 6.93
N ALA A 68 11.18 12.51 6.94
CA ALA A 68 10.25 12.00 7.94
C ALA A 68 9.88 10.51 7.74
N LEU A 69 9.99 10.03 6.50
CA LEU A 69 9.81 8.63 6.12
C LEU A 69 11.14 8.00 5.71
N ARG A 70 11.44 6.84 6.29
CA ARG A 70 12.60 6.01 5.94
C ARG A 70 12.14 4.70 5.34
N PHE A 71 12.62 4.37 4.15
CA PHE A 71 12.29 3.08 3.54
C PHE A 71 12.99 1.93 4.26
N GLY A 72 12.21 0.88 4.49
CA GLY A 72 12.72 -0.42 4.87
C GLY A 72 13.48 -1.08 3.72
N LYS A 73 14.17 -2.16 4.06
CA LYS A 73 14.94 -2.97 3.10
C LYS A 73 14.13 -4.11 2.49
N VAL A 74 12.91 -4.31 2.98
CA VAL A 74 12.00 -5.36 2.51
C VAL A 74 11.05 -4.76 1.48
N THR A 75 10.85 -5.46 0.37
CA THR A 75 9.87 -5.09 -0.65
C THR A 75 9.04 -6.32 -1.02
N GLY A 76 7.73 -6.20 -0.87
CA GLY A 76 6.76 -7.20 -1.32
C GLY A 76 6.50 -7.06 -2.82
N ARG A 77 6.64 -8.17 -3.56
CA ARG A 77 6.25 -8.29 -4.96
C ARG A 77 4.91 -9.01 -5.02
N ILE A 78 3.90 -8.33 -5.52
CA ILE A 78 2.56 -8.88 -5.68
C ILE A 78 2.39 -9.20 -7.17
N PRO A 79 2.33 -10.49 -7.55
CA PRO A 79 2.18 -10.87 -8.93
C PRO A 79 0.84 -10.38 -9.47
N ALA A 80 0.82 -10.04 -10.75
CA ALA A 80 -0.43 -9.83 -11.46
C ALA A 80 -1.18 -11.16 -11.52
N VAL A 81 -2.49 -11.17 -11.21
CA VAL A 81 -3.34 -12.35 -11.43
C VAL A 81 -3.26 -12.71 -12.92
N ALA A 82 -2.94 -13.97 -13.23
CA ALA A 82 -2.85 -14.44 -14.61
C ALA A 82 -4.20 -14.23 -15.32
N PRO A 83 -4.28 -13.42 -16.39
CA PRO A 83 -5.54 -13.26 -17.08
C PRO A 83 -5.74 -14.41 -18.04
N GLY A 84 -6.94 -14.99 -18.03
CA GLY A 84 -7.46 -15.81 -19.13
C GLY A 84 -7.78 -15.02 -20.39
N ASN A 85 -7.27 -13.79 -20.58
CA ASN A 85 -7.38 -13.04 -21.84
C ASN A 85 -6.35 -11.89 -21.93
N SER A 86 -5.71 -11.81 -23.09
CA SER A 86 -4.46 -11.10 -23.42
C SER A 86 -4.50 -9.56 -23.42
N ALA A 87 -5.54 -8.91 -22.88
CA ALA A 87 -5.75 -7.46 -23.04
C ALA A 87 -5.58 -6.63 -21.76
N GLN A 88 -5.47 -7.25 -20.58
CA GLN A 88 -5.29 -6.54 -19.33
C GLN A 88 -3.80 -6.50 -18.99
N GLN A 89 -3.20 -5.30 -19.01
CA GLN A 89 -1.79 -5.10 -18.65
C GLN A 89 -1.47 -5.88 -17.37
N ARG A 90 -0.52 -6.82 -17.47
CA ARG A 90 0.10 -7.52 -16.35
C ARG A 90 0.80 -6.48 -15.46
N ALA A 91 0.06 -5.81 -14.59
CA ALA A 91 0.64 -4.86 -13.67
C ALA A 91 1.10 -5.61 -12.42
N GLU A 92 2.36 -6.06 -12.43
CA GLU A 92 3.05 -6.41 -11.19
C GLU A 92 2.92 -5.23 -10.23
N ARG A 93 2.49 -5.48 -9.00
CA ARG A 93 2.39 -4.44 -7.96
C ARG A 93 3.52 -4.62 -6.97
N ARG A 94 3.99 -3.52 -6.39
CA ARG A 94 5.04 -3.55 -5.35
C ARG A 94 4.56 -2.90 -4.07
N LEU A 95 4.80 -3.58 -2.96
CA LEU A 95 4.57 -3.10 -1.61
C LEU A 95 5.92 -2.69 -1.01
N PHE A 96 6.10 -1.39 -0.79
CA PHE A 96 7.28 -0.87 -0.10
C PHE A 96 6.95 -0.66 1.38
N THR A 97 7.88 -1.02 2.25
CA THR A 97 7.78 -0.73 3.69
C THR A 97 8.49 0.59 4.01
N THR A 98 7.89 1.43 4.84
CA THR A 98 8.50 2.66 5.36
C THR A 98 8.29 2.78 6.86
N HIS A 99 9.14 3.58 7.50
CA HIS A 99 9.04 3.94 8.92
C HIS A 99 8.90 5.46 9.04
N ALA A 100 7.90 5.89 9.80
CA ALA A 100 7.72 7.26 10.23
C ALA A 100 8.43 7.47 11.57
N ALA A 101 9.22 8.56 11.69
CA ALA A 101 9.81 8.95 12.96
C ALA A 101 8.76 9.47 13.96
N ALA A 102 7.78 10.22 13.48
CA ALA A 102 6.66 10.75 14.25
C ALA A 102 5.39 10.79 13.40
N ARG A 103 4.23 10.47 14.00
CA ARG A 103 2.94 10.48 13.28
C ARG A 103 2.47 11.87 12.88
N GLY A 104 2.83 12.89 13.66
CA GLY A 104 2.30 14.26 13.51
C GLY A 104 2.72 14.94 12.21
N ASP A 105 3.79 14.48 11.58
CA ASP A 105 4.31 15.05 10.34
C ASP A 105 3.72 14.39 9.09
N LEU A 106 2.86 13.38 9.27
CA LEU A 106 2.27 12.61 8.18
C LEU A 106 0.85 13.06 7.87
N HIS A 107 0.56 13.17 6.59
CA HIS A 107 -0.76 13.46 6.03
C HIS A 107 -1.16 12.40 5.00
N ALA A 108 -2.46 12.29 4.77
CA ALA A 108 -2.97 11.37 3.76
C ALA A 108 -2.63 11.93 2.36
N PRO A 109 -2.19 11.08 1.42
CA PRO A 109 -1.93 11.51 0.07
C PRO A 109 -3.27 11.73 -0.67
N GLY A 110 -3.51 12.98 -1.08
CA GLY A 110 -4.70 13.41 -1.82
C GLY A 110 -5.74 14.16 -0.98
N ASP A 111 -6.54 15.00 -1.65
CA ASP A 111 -7.51 15.87 -0.99
C ASP A 111 -8.65 15.08 -0.33
N GLY A 112 -9.02 15.49 0.90
CA GLY A 112 -10.13 14.91 1.67
C GLY A 112 -9.85 13.52 2.28
N ALA A 113 -8.66 12.95 2.04
CA ALA A 113 -8.27 11.68 2.64
C ALA A 113 -7.79 11.87 4.10
N GLN A 114 -7.97 10.85 4.93
CA GLN A 114 -7.50 10.86 6.32
C GLN A 114 -6.61 9.67 6.61
N LEU A 115 -5.52 9.90 7.37
CA LEU A 115 -4.70 8.81 7.87
C LEU A 115 -5.29 8.22 9.13
N VAL A 116 -5.34 6.90 9.18
CA VAL A 116 -5.75 6.10 10.34
C VAL A 116 -4.62 5.15 10.66
N TRP A 117 -4.20 5.11 11.92
CA TRP A 117 -3.12 4.25 12.40
C TRP A 117 -3.69 3.08 13.18
N LEU A 118 -3.49 1.87 12.68
CA LEU A 118 -4.01 0.64 13.29
C LEU A 118 -2.88 -0.33 13.63
N LEU A 119 -3.07 -1.17 14.64
CA LEU A 119 -2.19 -2.32 14.85
C LEU A 119 -2.31 -3.27 13.66
N HIS A 120 -1.26 -4.06 13.39
CA HIS A 120 -1.22 -4.89 12.18
C HIS A 120 -2.43 -5.83 12.05
N GLY A 121 -2.88 -6.47 13.14
CA GLY A 121 -4.04 -7.37 13.11
C GLY A 121 -5.34 -6.66 12.73
N ASP A 122 -5.58 -5.47 13.28
CA ASP A 122 -6.74 -4.65 12.91
C ASP A 122 -6.63 -4.15 11.46
N ALA A 123 -5.42 -3.75 11.04
CA ALA A 123 -5.16 -3.29 9.68
C ALA A 123 -5.43 -4.41 8.67
N ALA A 124 -4.93 -5.62 8.91
CA ALA A 124 -5.08 -6.77 8.02
C ALA A 124 -6.55 -7.10 7.75
N ALA A 125 -7.39 -7.09 8.80
CA ALA A 125 -8.83 -7.27 8.67
C ALA A 125 -9.45 -6.22 7.72
N GLN A 126 -9.04 -4.96 7.84
CA GLN A 126 -9.50 -3.87 6.97
C GLN A 126 -9.02 -4.01 5.52
N MET A 127 -7.91 -4.71 5.27
CA MET A 127 -7.30 -4.86 3.95
C MET A 127 -7.70 -6.14 3.20
N THR A 128 -8.58 -6.97 3.78
CA THR A 128 -9.03 -8.24 3.18
C THR A 128 -9.58 -8.06 1.76
N HIS A 129 -10.25 -6.94 1.48
CA HIS A 129 -10.81 -6.63 0.15
C HIS A 129 -9.74 -6.35 -0.92
N LEU A 130 -8.47 -6.11 -0.54
CA LEU A 130 -7.38 -5.94 -1.50
C LEU A 130 -6.99 -7.27 -2.18
N ALA A 131 -7.41 -8.40 -1.62
CA ALA A 131 -7.15 -9.75 -2.11
C ALA A 131 -5.66 -9.98 -2.45
N ILE A 132 -4.77 -9.45 -1.61
CA ILE A 132 -3.33 -9.69 -1.69
C ILE A 132 -3.03 -10.89 -0.78
N ALA A 133 -2.67 -12.02 -1.37
CA ALA A 133 -2.28 -13.22 -0.63
C ALA A 133 -1.06 -12.92 0.26
N ASP A 134 -1.02 -13.53 1.45
CA ASP A 134 0.05 -13.42 2.44
C ASP A 134 0.38 -11.99 2.91
N LEU A 135 -0.49 -11.00 2.63
CA LEU A 135 -0.26 -9.62 3.08
C LEU A 135 -0.18 -9.51 4.60
N ASP A 136 -1.07 -10.20 5.32
CA ASP A 136 -1.08 -10.22 6.78
C ASP A 136 0.23 -10.78 7.34
N LEU A 137 0.63 -11.96 6.86
CA LEU A 137 1.89 -12.62 7.25
C LEU A 137 3.11 -11.75 6.95
N PHE A 138 3.11 -11.06 5.80
CA PHE A 138 4.17 -10.11 5.45
C PHE A 138 4.24 -8.93 6.43
N LEU A 139 3.10 -8.32 6.77
CA LEU A 139 3.06 -7.17 7.67
C LEU A 139 3.45 -7.57 9.09
N GLN A 140 2.95 -8.71 9.57
CA GLN A 140 3.34 -9.29 10.85
C GLN A 140 4.84 -9.58 10.88
N GLY A 141 5.36 -10.29 9.88
CA GLY A 141 6.76 -10.68 9.88
C GLY A 141 7.73 -9.53 9.72
N TYR A 142 7.31 -8.46 9.05
CA TYR A 142 8.07 -7.22 9.00
C TYR A 142 8.07 -6.52 10.37
N ALA A 143 6.92 -6.45 11.04
CA ALA A 143 6.80 -5.83 12.35
C ALA A 143 7.59 -6.59 13.43
N GLU A 144 7.62 -7.92 13.37
CA GLU A 144 8.34 -8.79 14.30
C GLU A 144 9.84 -8.96 13.93
N GLY A 145 10.26 -8.52 12.74
CA GLY A 145 11.66 -8.48 12.33
C GLY A 145 12.27 -9.83 11.91
N TRP A 146 11.45 -10.86 11.67
CA TRP A 146 11.94 -12.17 11.18
C TRP A 146 11.96 -12.26 9.65
N ILE A 147 11.42 -11.26 8.96
CA ILE A 147 11.50 -11.18 7.51
C ILE A 147 12.92 -10.75 7.07
N PRO A 148 13.59 -11.50 6.18
CA PRO A 148 14.91 -11.11 5.67
C PRO A 148 14.85 -9.87 4.78
N ASP A 149 15.96 -9.12 4.77
CA ASP A 149 16.17 -8.00 3.85
C ASP A 149 16.03 -8.47 2.39
N GLY A 150 15.41 -7.65 1.54
CA GLY A 150 15.30 -7.90 0.10
C GLY A 150 13.87 -8.09 -0.41
N TRP A 151 13.71 -8.98 -1.38
CA TRP A 151 12.46 -9.16 -2.14
C TRP A 151 11.70 -10.39 -1.67
N ILE A 152 10.39 -10.21 -1.44
CA ILE A 152 9.48 -11.29 -1.03
C ILE A 152 8.31 -11.32 -1.97
N THR A 153 7.94 -12.50 -2.45
CA THR A 153 6.74 -12.65 -3.28
C THR A 153 5.54 -12.88 -2.37
N LEU A 154 4.45 -12.15 -2.62
CA LEU A 154 3.18 -12.26 -1.91
C LEU A 154 2.19 -12.94 -2.87
N GLY A 155 1.85 -14.22 -2.67
CA GLY A 155 1.14 -14.98 -3.70
C GLY A 155 0.90 -16.43 -3.38
#